data_AF-A0A0A9DP04-F1
#
_entry.id   AF-A0A0A9DP04-F1
#
_cell.length_a   1.000
_cell.length_b   1.000
_cell.length_c   1.000
_cell.angle_alpha   90.00
_cell.angle_beta   90.00
_cell.angle_gamma   90.00
#
_symmetry.space_group_name_H-M   'P 1'
#
loop_
_entity.id
_entity.type
_entity.pdbx_description
1 polymer ?
#
loop_
_entity_poly.entity_id
_entity_poly.type
_entity_poly.pdbx_seq_one_letter_code
_entity_poly.pdbx_strand_id
1 'polypeptide(L)'
;MPGNSSSPTGIGAPDTQNLHYSFDAGVVHFVYMSTETDFTQGSDQYNFIKADLERVNQSRTPFIVFQSHRPMYTSSNEVKDTVHREQMIEHLERLFVKHNVTLALWGHIHRYERFCPMKNYQCLNTSLSFVYPGAPAHVVMGMAGQDYQPSWEPRPDHPDVPIFPQPERSMYRSGEFGYTKLIATREKMTLMYIGNHDGQVHDMVEIFSASVHDNSTTDKLVVAVPKNAWLYMEIAGGVMLALLLGFVAGFSVRRKRETARWTPAGNEES
;
A
#
# COMPACT_ATOMS: atom_id res chain seq x y z
N MET A 1 7.97 3.24 28.96
CA MET A 1 7.29 2.32 28.02
C MET A 1 6.57 1.25 28.84
N PRO A 2 5.44 0.69 28.38
CA PRO A 2 4.56 -0.13 29.22
C PRO A 2 5.01 -1.60 29.40
N GLY A 3 6.17 -2.01 28.88
CA GLY A 3 6.65 -3.40 28.93
C GLY A 3 7.45 -3.73 30.18
N ASN A 4 7.44 -5.01 30.56
CA ASN A 4 8.28 -5.57 31.63
C ASN A 4 9.32 -6.59 31.11
N SER A 5 9.47 -6.70 29.79
CA SER A 5 10.46 -7.58 29.16
C SER A 5 11.88 -7.05 29.36
N SER A 6 12.82 -7.96 29.63
CA SER A 6 14.24 -7.66 29.77
C SER A 6 15.08 -8.74 29.11
N SER A 7 16.19 -8.37 28.47
CA SER A 7 17.18 -9.34 27.99
C SER A 7 18.61 -8.90 28.31
N PRO A 8 19.48 -9.83 28.76
CA PRO A 8 20.87 -9.53 29.02
C PRO A 8 21.61 -9.02 27.78
N THR A 9 22.43 -7.99 27.96
CA THR A 9 23.25 -7.42 26.88
C THR A 9 24.51 -8.24 26.59
N GLY A 10 24.90 -9.14 27.50
CA GLY A 10 26.11 -9.96 27.38
C GLY A 10 27.43 -9.21 27.58
N ILE A 11 27.39 -7.90 27.87
CA ILE A 11 28.58 -7.03 28.00
C ILE A 11 28.69 -6.32 29.36
N GLY A 12 27.95 -6.78 30.37
CA GLY A 12 27.94 -6.19 31.72
C GLY A 12 27.22 -4.84 31.82
N ALA A 13 26.57 -4.39 30.74
CA ALA A 13 25.63 -3.27 30.78
C ALA A 13 24.26 -3.73 31.30
N PRO A 14 23.43 -2.82 31.86
CA PRO A 14 22.07 -3.16 32.28
C PRO A 14 21.28 -3.82 31.16
N ASP A 15 20.41 -4.77 31.53
CA ASP A 15 19.54 -5.47 30.58
C ASP A 15 18.75 -4.48 29.72
N THR A 16 18.62 -4.80 28.44
CA THR A 16 17.75 -4.04 27.55
C THR A 16 16.31 -4.32 27.94
N GLN A 17 15.55 -3.28 28.29
CA GLN A 17 14.17 -3.37 28.75
C GLN A 17 13.17 -3.00 27.65
N ASN A 18 11.91 -3.41 27.80
CA ASN A 18 10.80 -3.07 26.89
C ASN A 18 10.99 -3.59 25.46
N LEU A 19 11.56 -4.78 25.30
CA LEU A 19 11.83 -5.40 24.00
C LEU A 19 10.56 -5.85 23.28
N HIS A 20 9.52 -6.20 24.02
CA HIS A 20 8.17 -6.45 23.51
C HIS A 20 7.14 -5.98 24.54
N TYR A 21 6.03 -5.44 24.04
CA TYR A 21 4.94 -4.90 24.85
C TYR A 21 3.69 -4.65 24.00
N SER A 22 2.57 -4.37 24.65
CA SER A 22 1.34 -3.96 23.99
C SER A 22 0.62 -2.86 24.78
N PHE A 23 -0.24 -2.11 24.09
CA PHE A 23 -1.08 -1.08 24.71
C PHE A 23 -2.25 -0.72 23.81
N ASP A 24 -3.32 -0.22 24.43
CA ASP A 24 -4.47 0.32 23.71
C ASP A 24 -4.37 1.84 23.62
N ALA A 25 -4.63 2.40 22.44
CA ALA A 25 -4.83 3.82 22.26
C ALA A 25 -6.12 4.06 21.46
N GLY A 26 -7.19 4.44 22.18
CA GLY A 26 -8.51 4.64 21.61
C GLY A 26 -9.09 3.33 21.05
N VAL A 27 -9.23 3.28 19.72
CA VAL A 27 -9.83 2.16 18.96
C VAL A 27 -8.78 1.21 18.37
N VAL A 28 -7.51 1.41 18.70
CA VAL A 28 -6.40 0.64 18.15
C VAL A 28 -5.66 -0.06 19.28
N HIS A 29 -5.44 -1.35 19.11
CA HIS A 29 -4.54 -2.15 19.93
C HIS A 29 -3.17 -2.24 19.24
N PHE A 30 -2.12 -1.83 19.93
CA PHE A 30 -0.75 -1.86 19.44
C PHE A 30 0.04 -2.98 20.10
N VAL A 31 0.78 -3.75 19.28
CA VAL A 31 1.74 -4.76 19.73
C VAL A 31 3.10 -4.44 19.13
N TYR A 32 4.12 -4.41 19.98
CA TYR A 32 5.50 -4.22 19.59
C TYR A 32 6.32 -5.50 19.83
N MET A 33 7.17 -5.84 18.87
CA MET A 33 8.13 -6.94 18.92
C MET A 33 9.53 -6.44 18.57
N SER A 34 10.55 -6.95 19.25
CA SER A 34 11.95 -6.80 18.87
C SER A 34 12.37 -7.90 17.90
N THR A 35 12.89 -7.51 16.74
CA THR A 35 13.54 -8.41 15.78
C THR A 35 14.96 -8.79 16.16
N GLU A 36 15.52 -8.20 17.21
CA GLU A 36 16.91 -8.43 17.66
C GLU A 36 17.00 -9.46 18.79
N THR A 37 15.88 -10.11 19.10
CA THR A 37 15.75 -11.16 20.13
C THR A 37 14.90 -12.29 19.59
N ASP A 38 14.97 -13.46 20.22
CA ASP A 38 14.22 -14.62 19.74
C ASP A 38 12.71 -14.34 19.71
N PHE A 39 12.13 -14.43 18.52
CA PHE A 39 10.69 -14.30 18.24
C PHE A 39 10.12 -15.58 17.63
N THR A 40 10.90 -16.66 17.57
CA THR A 40 10.49 -17.94 16.98
C THR A 40 9.44 -18.62 17.86
N GLN A 41 8.69 -19.56 17.26
CA GLN A 41 7.63 -20.25 17.97
C GLN A 41 8.15 -20.97 19.22
N GLY A 42 7.54 -20.66 20.37
CA GLY A 42 7.93 -21.21 21.67
C GLY A 42 8.79 -20.28 22.53
N SER A 43 9.39 -19.23 21.93
CA SER A 43 10.08 -18.17 22.68
C SER A 43 9.14 -17.39 23.58
N ASP A 44 9.68 -16.74 24.61
CA ASP A 44 8.91 -15.89 25.54
C ASP A 44 8.18 -14.77 24.80
N GLN A 45 8.86 -14.13 23.84
CA GLN A 45 8.30 -13.07 23.01
C GLN A 45 7.17 -13.59 22.11
N TYR A 46 7.33 -14.75 21.47
CA TYR A 46 6.26 -15.36 20.69
C TYR A 46 5.03 -15.67 21.55
N ASN A 47 5.25 -16.28 22.73
CA ASN A 47 4.19 -16.66 23.65
C ASN A 47 3.46 -15.41 24.18
N PHE A 48 4.20 -14.33 24.45
CA PHE A 48 3.62 -13.03 24.78
C PHE A 48 2.70 -12.53 23.66
N ILE A 49 3.21 -12.41 22.42
CA ILE A 49 2.45 -11.89 21.28
C ILE A 49 1.20 -12.74 21.04
N LYS A 50 1.33 -14.07 21.07
CA LYS A 50 0.20 -14.99 20.91
C LYS A 50 -0.86 -14.77 22.00
N ALA A 51 -0.46 -14.76 23.27
CA ALA A 51 -1.39 -14.60 24.37
C ALA A 51 -2.04 -13.21 24.37
N ASP A 52 -1.31 -12.19 23.91
CA ASP A 52 -1.80 -10.83 23.81
C ASP A 52 -2.87 -10.68 22.71
N LEU A 53 -2.56 -11.16 21.51
CA LEU A 53 -3.51 -11.20 20.39
C LEU A 53 -4.75 -12.06 20.68
N GLU A 54 -4.63 -13.10 21.52
CA GLU A 54 -5.76 -13.92 21.99
C GLU A 54 -6.70 -13.16 22.95
N ARG A 55 -6.20 -12.12 23.65
CA ARG A 55 -6.98 -11.33 24.61
C ARG A 55 -7.66 -10.10 24.01
N VAL A 56 -7.28 -9.68 22.80
CA VAL A 56 -7.80 -8.45 22.19
C VAL A 56 -9.31 -8.54 21.99
N ASN A 57 -10.04 -7.60 22.61
CA ASN A 57 -11.46 -7.43 22.36
C ASN A 57 -11.67 -6.52 21.15
N GLN A 58 -11.85 -7.12 19.98
CA GLN A 58 -12.02 -6.41 18.70
C GLN A 58 -13.30 -5.54 18.65
N SER A 59 -14.27 -5.72 19.55
CA SER A 59 -15.41 -4.79 19.68
C SER A 59 -15.03 -3.46 20.35
N ARG A 60 -13.96 -3.45 21.15
CA ARG A 60 -13.41 -2.24 21.77
C ARG A 60 -12.31 -1.61 20.92
N THR A 61 -11.39 -2.45 20.43
CA THR A 61 -10.25 -2.08 19.59
C THR A 61 -10.34 -2.82 18.25
N PRO A 62 -11.16 -2.34 17.30
CA PRO A 62 -11.39 -3.03 16.02
C PRO A 62 -10.14 -3.13 15.13
N PHE A 63 -9.10 -2.35 15.43
CA PHE A 63 -7.86 -2.36 14.67
C PHE A 63 -6.70 -2.88 15.53
N ILE A 64 -5.93 -3.80 14.97
CA ILE A 64 -4.71 -4.33 15.58
C ILE A 64 -3.53 -3.89 14.71
N VAL A 65 -2.62 -3.12 15.30
CA VAL A 65 -1.40 -2.65 14.64
C VAL A 65 -0.20 -3.34 15.27
N PHE A 66 0.47 -4.17 14.47
CA PHE A 66 1.73 -4.77 14.83
C PHE A 66 2.88 -3.85 14.43
N GLN A 67 3.91 -3.74 15.27
CA GLN A 67 5.06 -2.87 15.05
C GLN A 67 6.36 -3.64 15.34
N SER A 68 7.34 -3.51 14.46
CA SER A 68 8.68 -4.06 14.70
C SER A 68 9.74 -3.34 13.85
N HIS A 69 11.02 -3.68 14.04
CA HIS A 69 12.12 -3.02 13.37
C HIS A 69 12.40 -3.60 11.98
N ARG A 70 12.90 -4.83 11.87
CA ARG A 70 13.18 -5.47 10.56
C ARG A 70 11.88 -5.89 9.87
N PRO A 71 11.66 -5.59 8.57
CA PRO A 71 10.41 -5.89 7.90
C PRO A 71 10.28 -7.37 7.53
N MET A 72 9.08 -7.94 7.71
CA MET A 72 8.72 -9.26 7.18
C MET A 72 8.77 -9.28 5.64
N TYR A 73 8.35 -8.19 5.01
CA TYR A 73 8.28 -8.05 3.55
C TYR A 73 8.93 -6.74 3.09
N THR A 74 9.75 -6.82 2.05
CA THR A 74 10.37 -5.67 1.38
C THR A 74 10.74 -6.04 -0.06
N SER A 75 10.72 -5.06 -0.98
CA SER A 75 11.37 -5.19 -2.29
C SER A 75 12.79 -4.64 -2.31
N SER A 76 13.39 -4.38 -1.14
CA SER A 76 14.78 -3.95 -1.02
C SER A 76 15.76 -5.12 -1.08
N ASN A 77 16.93 -4.88 -1.66
CA ASN A 77 18.01 -5.86 -1.83
C ASN A 77 18.90 -5.97 -0.57
N GLU A 78 18.28 -6.26 0.58
CA GLU A 78 19.00 -6.50 1.84
C GLU A 78 19.12 -7.99 2.13
N VAL A 79 20.12 -8.62 1.50
CA VAL A 79 20.33 -10.07 1.56
C VAL A 79 20.60 -10.55 3.00
N LYS A 80 21.21 -9.71 3.84
CA LYS A 80 21.53 -10.03 5.24
C LYS A 80 20.29 -10.30 6.09
N ASP A 81 19.13 -9.77 5.70
CA ASP A 81 17.88 -9.91 6.43
C ASP A 81 17.00 -11.05 5.91
N THR A 82 17.46 -11.82 4.92
CA THR A 82 16.67 -12.92 4.32
C THR A 82 16.21 -13.94 5.37
N VAL A 83 17.13 -14.37 6.25
CA VAL A 83 16.79 -15.34 7.31
C VAL A 83 15.74 -14.79 8.27
N HIS A 84 15.84 -13.52 8.67
CA HIS A 84 14.84 -12.88 9.54
C HIS A 84 13.46 -12.83 8.88
N ARG A 85 13.42 -12.50 7.57
CA ARG A 85 12.17 -12.49 6.78
C ARG A 85 11.53 -13.87 6.72
N GLU A 86 12.31 -14.90 6.40
CA GLU A 86 11.84 -16.28 6.32
C GLU A 86 11.29 -16.76 7.68
N GLN A 87 12.03 -16.51 8.78
CA GLN A 87 11.58 -16.86 10.13
C GLN A 87 10.30 -16.11 10.54
N MET A 88 10.17 -14.84 10.19
CA MET A 88 8.94 -14.08 10.46
C MET A 88 7.74 -14.65 9.70
N ILE A 89 7.92 -15.02 8.44
CA ILE A 89 6.86 -15.66 7.64
C ILE A 89 6.47 -17.01 8.25
N GLU A 90 7.46 -17.83 8.61
CA GLU A 90 7.24 -19.16 9.19
C GLU A 90 6.50 -19.09 10.53
N HIS A 91 6.96 -18.24 11.45
CA HIS A 91 6.46 -18.26 12.83
C HIS A 91 5.31 -17.30 13.07
N LEU A 92 5.31 -16.10 12.46
CA LEU A 92 4.40 -15.00 12.83
C LEU A 92 3.23 -14.81 11.86
N GLU A 93 3.41 -15.07 10.56
CA GLU A 93 2.37 -14.78 9.57
C GLU A 93 1.04 -15.49 9.90
N ARG A 94 1.11 -16.78 10.25
CA ARG A 94 -0.08 -17.55 10.63
C ARG A 94 -0.77 -16.96 11.85
N LEU A 95 0.00 -16.46 12.82
CA LEU A 95 -0.52 -15.81 14.01
C LEU A 95 -1.24 -14.50 13.64
N PHE A 96 -0.65 -13.69 12.77
CA PHE A 96 -1.23 -12.43 12.31
C PHE A 96 -2.54 -12.64 11.57
N VAL A 97 -2.58 -13.61 10.65
CA VAL A 97 -3.79 -13.97 9.91
C VAL A 97 -4.88 -14.50 10.84
N LYS A 98 -4.52 -15.36 11.80
CA LYS A 98 -5.49 -15.96 12.74
C LYS A 98 -6.15 -14.94 13.65
N HIS A 99 -5.39 -13.93 14.09
CA HIS A 99 -5.85 -12.95 15.08
C HIS A 99 -6.28 -11.61 14.46
N ASN A 100 -6.53 -11.61 13.16
CA ASN A 100 -7.03 -10.46 12.43
C ASN A 100 -6.13 -9.21 12.54
N VAL A 101 -4.80 -9.36 12.51
CA VAL A 101 -3.89 -8.21 12.51
C VAL A 101 -4.17 -7.35 11.27
N THR A 102 -4.44 -6.07 11.50
CA THR A 102 -4.90 -5.15 10.45
C THR A 102 -3.74 -4.59 9.63
N LEU A 103 -2.71 -4.12 10.34
CA LEU A 103 -1.59 -3.40 9.75
C LEU A 103 -0.31 -3.81 10.48
N ALA A 104 0.74 -4.09 9.73
CA ALA A 104 2.07 -4.36 10.26
C ALA A 104 3.04 -3.26 9.79
N LEU A 105 3.58 -2.52 10.75
CA LEU A 105 4.49 -1.40 10.53
C LEU A 105 5.92 -1.82 10.84
N TRP A 106 6.82 -1.49 9.94
CA TRP A 106 8.22 -1.91 9.98
C TRP A 106 9.16 -0.72 9.78
N GLY A 107 10.37 -0.79 10.33
CA GLY A 107 11.44 0.17 10.09
C GLY A 107 12.57 -0.43 9.26
N HIS A 108 13.80 -0.24 9.75
CA HIS A 108 15.07 -0.85 9.29
C HIS A 108 15.51 -0.50 7.87
N ILE A 109 14.66 -0.70 6.87
CA ILE A 109 14.90 -0.28 5.50
C ILE A 109 14.60 1.21 5.40
N HIS A 110 15.60 2.03 5.08
CA HIS A 110 15.50 3.50 5.12
C HIS A 110 14.73 4.11 3.94
N ARG A 111 13.54 3.58 3.66
CA ARG A 111 12.65 3.96 2.58
C ARG A 111 11.19 3.80 3.03
N TYR A 112 10.28 4.36 2.25
CA TYR A 112 8.85 4.06 2.37
C TYR A 112 8.46 2.97 1.38
N GLU A 113 7.73 1.96 1.84
CA GLU A 113 7.14 0.95 0.96
C GLU A 113 5.84 0.40 1.58
N ARG A 114 4.73 0.50 0.85
CA ARG A 114 3.44 -0.06 1.23
C ARG A 114 3.10 -1.25 0.36
N PHE A 115 2.73 -2.35 1.00
CA PHE A 115 2.25 -3.55 0.35
C PHE A 115 0.74 -3.70 0.43
N CYS A 116 0.18 -4.50 -0.47
CA CYS A 116 -1.16 -5.05 -0.33
C CYS A 116 -1.29 -5.91 0.95
N PRO A 117 -2.50 -6.24 1.41
CA PRO A 117 -2.74 -7.37 2.30
C PRO A 117 -2.06 -8.65 1.79
N MET A 118 -1.06 -9.16 2.49
CA MET A 118 -0.20 -10.24 1.98
C MET A 118 -0.21 -11.49 2.84
N LYS A 119 -0.17 -12.64 2.16
CA LYS A 119 0.11 -13.94 2.78
C LYS A 119 1.05 -14.71 1.86
N ASN A 120 2.17 -15.18 2.39
CA ASN A 120 3.20 -15.92 1.65
C ASN A 120 3.56 -15.24 0.30
N TYR A 121 3.91 -13.95 0.34
CA TYR A 121 4.22 -13.10 -0.82
C TYR A 121 3.09 -12.93 -1.86
N GLN A 122 1.86 -13.35 -1.57
CA GLN A 122 0.70 -13.18 -2.45
C GLN A 122 -0.24 -12.10 -1.90
N CYS A 123 -0.71 -11.20 -2.77
CA CYS A 123 -1.76 -10.25 -2.42
C CYS A 123 -3.10 -10.97 -2.28
N LEU A 124 -3.81 -10.75 -1.18
CA LEU A 124 -5.20 -11.20 -1.02
C LEU A 124 -6.21 -10.21 -1.62
N ASN A 125 -5.85 -8.91 -1.63
CA ASN A 125 -6.64 -7.85 -2.24
C ASN A 125 -5.69 -6.74 -2.71
N THR A 126 -5.87 -6.22 -3.92
CA THR A 126 -5.04 -5.15 -4.50
C THR A 126 -5.74 -3.79 -4.53
N SER A 127 -6.96 -3.68 -3.99
CA SER A 127 -7.68 -2.40 -3.89
C SER A 127 -7.03 -1.44 -2.87
N LEU A 128 -7.10 -0.13 -3.15
CA LEU A 128 -6.64 0.94 -2.24
C LEU A 128 -7.55 1.12 -1.00
N SER A 129 -8.76 0.55 -1.06
CA SER A 129 -9.71 0.45 0.04
C SER A 129 -10.18 -1.00 0.14
N PHE A 130 -10.00 -1.63 1.30
CA PHE A 130 -10.45 -3.00 1.51
C PHE A 130 -11.18 -3.14 2.85
N VAL A 131 -12.20 -4.00 2.86
CA VAL A 131 -12.86 -4.44 4.08
C VAL A 131 -12.12 -5.66 4.59
N TYR A 132 -11.72 -5.63 5.86
CA TYR A 132 -11.03 -6.75 6.50
C TYR A 132 -11.99 -7.95 6.61
N PRO A 133 -11.73 -9.03 5.86
CA PRO A 133 -11.27 -10.25 6.51
C PRO A 133 -10.13 -10.89 5.69
N GLY A 134 -8.88 -10.57 6.02
CA GLY A 134 -7.70 -11.10 5.33
C GLY A 134 -6.39 -10.70 6.00
N ALA A 135 -5.26 -11.23 5.56
CA ALA A 135 -3.93 -10.97 6.13
C ALA A 135 -3.59 -9.45 6.27
N PRO A 136 -2.67 -9.07 7.17
CA PRO A 136 -2.30 -7.65 7.35
C PRO A 136 -1.76 -7.00 6.09
N ALA A 137 -2.04 -5.70 5.93
CA ALA A 137 -1.22 -4.86 5.06
C ALA A 137 0.14 -4.61 5.75
N HIS A 138 1.22 -4.58 4.97
CA HIS A 138 2.57 -4.31 5.48
C HIS A 138 3.07 -2.97 4.99
N VAL A 139 3.67 -2.18 5.89
CA VAL A 139 4.26 -0.88 5.56
C VAL A 139 5.63 -0.76 6.17
N VAL A 140 6.62 -0.56 5.32
CA VAL A 140 7.97 -0.16 5.68
C VAL A 140 8.01 1.37 5.78
N MET A 141 8.36 1.87 6.95
CA MET A 141 8.40 3.29 7.31
C MET A 141 9.75 3.68 7.96
N GLY A 142 10.86 3.23 7.38
CA GLY A 142 12.21 3.52 7.89
C GLY A 142 12.83 4.82 7.35
N MET A 143 12.07 5.63 6.62
CA MET A 143 12.52 6.83 5.89
C MET A 143 12.75 8.10 6.74
N ALA A 144 13.05 7.97 8.02
CA ALA A 144 13.06 9.10 8.96
C ALA A 144 14.31 10.00 8.89
N GLY A 145 15.29 9.71 8.01
CA GLY A 145 16.48 10.57 7.81
C GLY A 145 17.84 9.88 7.85
N GLN A 146 17.91 8.56 7.65
CA GLN A 146 19.19 7.87 7.46
C GLN A 146 19.58 7.87 5.97
N ASP A 147 20.81 8.26 5.68
CA ASP A 147 21.33 8.48 4.32
C ASP A 147 21.58 7.17 3.56
N TYR A 148 21.94 6.10 4.27
CA TYR A 148 22.12 4.80 3.63
C TYR A 148 20.77 4.22 3.20
N GLN A 149 20.52 4.17 1.89
CA GLN A 149 19.33 3.52 1.34
C GLN A 149 19.72 2.32 0.48
N PRO A 150 19.32 1.10 0.84
CA PRO A 150 19.59 -0.06 0.00
C PRO A 150 18.93 0.08 -1.38
N SER A 151 19.51 -0.58 -2.38
CA SER A 151 18.89 -0.67 -3.70
C SER A 151 17.61 -1.48 -3.62
N TRP A 152 16.71 -1.27 -4.57
CA TRP A 152 15.61 -2.20 -4.77
C TRP A 152 16.15 -3.52 -5.33
N GLU A 153 15.35 -4.57 -5.22
CA GLU A 153 15.59 -5.88 -5.81
C GLU A 153 15.97 -5.68 -7.30
N PRO A 154 17.14 -6.20 -7.73
CA PRO A 154 17.62 -5.98 -9.07
C PRO A 154 16.87 -6.83 -10.09
N ARG A 155 16.98 -6.49 -11.37
CA ARG A 155 16.46 -7.37 -12.43
C ARG A 155 17.36 -8.60 -12.60
N PRO A 156 16.80 -9.80 -12.85
CA PRO A 156 17.62 -11.00 -13.09
C PRO A 156 18.58 -10.86 -14.28
N ASP A 157 18.18 -10.12 -15.31
CA ASP A 157 18.92 -9.89 -16.54
C ASP A 157 19.73 -8.58 -16.55
N HIS A 158 19.47 -7.67 -15.59
CA HIS A 158 20.17 -6.39 -15.46
C HIS A 158 20.42 -6.07 -13.97
N PRO A 159 21.49 -6.61 -13.36
CA PRO A 159 21.69 -6.56 -11.91
C PRO A 159 21.95 -5.15 -11.36
N ASP A 160 22.35 -4.19 -12.20
CA ASP A 160 22.68 -2.83 -11.80
C ASP A 160 21.46 -1.89 -11.72
N VAL A 161 20.27 -2.36 -12.12
CA VAL A 161 19.05 -1.55 -12.14
C VAL A 161 17.91 -2.23 -11.36
N PRO A 162 17.01 -1.44 -10.75
CA PRO A 162 15.90 -2.00 -9.99
C PRO A 162 14.90 -2.72 -10.89
N ILE A 163 14.20 -3.69 -10.30
CA ILE A 163 13.10 -4.40 -10.92
C ILE A 163 12.05 -3.43 -11.46
N PHE A 164 11.69 -3.64 -12.74
CA PHE A 164 10.70 -2.86 -13.46
C PHE A 164 9.86 -3.79 -14.38
N PRO A 165 8.53 -3.62 -14.44
CA PRO A 165 7.74 -2.72 -13.59
C PRO A 165 7.87 -3.08 -12.11
N GLN A 166 7.48 -2.15 -11.23
CA GLN A 166 7.43 -2.41 -9.79
C GLN A 166 6.59 -3.67 -9.52
N PRO A 167 7.00 -4.56 -8.59
CA PRO A 167 6.22 -5.76 -8.29
C PRO A 167 4.82 -5.38 -7.81
N GLU A 168 3.77 -6.02 -8.33
CA GLU A 168 2.37 -5.66 -8.00
C GLU A 168 2.08 -5.67 -6.49
N ARG A 169 2.77 -6.52 -5.73
CA ARG A 169 2.66 -6.58 -4.26
C ARG A 169 3.12 -5.32 -3.55
N SER A 170 4.13 -4.62 -4.08
CA SER A 170 4.56 -3.30 -3.61
C SER A 170 3.62 -2.29 -4.27
N MET A 171 2.63 -1.80 -3.54
CA MET A 171 1.61 -0.89 -4.07
C MET A 171 2.16 0.53 -4.27
N TYR A 172 3.04 0.96 -3.37
CA TYR A 172 3.71 2.25 -3.44
C TYR A 172 5.09 2.14 -2.78
N ARG A 173 6.12 2.77 -3.36
CA ARG A 173 7.44 2.89 -2.72
C ARG A 173 8.09 4.22 -3.06
N SER A 174 8.84 4.77 -2.11
CA SER A 174 9.57 6.02 -2.27
C SER A 174 10.92 5.97 -1.55
N GLY A 175 11.92 6.61 -2.15
CA GLY A 175 13.22 6.86 -1.54
C GLY A 175 13.30 8.21 -0.81
N GLU A 176 12.22 8.96 -0.73
CA GLU A 176 12.21 10.25 -0.05
C GLU A 176 12.08 10.11 1.47
N PHE A 177 12.62 11.09 2.19
CA PHE A 177 12.39 11.19 3.63
C PHE A 177 10.98 11.68 3.95
N GLY A 178 10.48 11.28 5.11
CA GLY A 178 9.14 11.61 5.54
C GLY A 178 8.73 10.90 6.82
N TYR A 179 7.43 10.88 7.08
CA TYR A 179 6.85 10.20 8.23
C TYR A 179 5.43 9.71 7.91
N THR A 180 4.93 8.77 8.71
CA THR A 180 3.56 8.28 8.59
C THR A 180 2.65 8.87 9.66
N LYS A 181 1.40 9.14 9.30
CA LYS A 181 0.34 9.55 10.22
C LYS A 181 -0.80 8.54 10.19
N LEU A 182 -1.16 8.02 11.36
CA LEU A 182 -2.28 7.10 11.56
C LEU A 182 -3.45 7.83 12.22
N ILE A 183 -4.65 7.71 11.63
CA ILE A 183 -5.90 8.25 12.18
C ILE A 183 -6.91 7.11 12.21
N ALA A 184 -7.55 6.85 13.35
CA ALA A 184 -8.52 5.78 13.48
C ALA A 184 -9.80 6.23 14.19
N THR A 185 -10.94 5.81 13.66
CA THR A 185 -12.27 5.85 14.28
C THR A 185 -12.74 4.42 14.55
N ARG A 186 -13.95 4.19 15.06
CA ARG A 186 -14.47 2.80 15.17
C ARG A 186 -14.70 2.15 13.81
N GLU A 187 -14.93 2.95 12.78
CA GLU A 187 -15.35 2.48 11.46
C GLU A 187 -14.18 2.30 10.50
N LYS A 188 -13.20 3.20 10.56
CA LYS A 188 -12.08 3.24 9.62
C LYS A 188 -10.76 3.63 10.26
N MET A 189 -9.68 3.10 9.70
CA MET A 189 -8.31 3.47 9.99
C MET A 189 -7.64 3.95 8.70
N THR A 190 -7.02 5.12 8.76
CA THR A 190 -6.31 5.75 7.64
C THR A 190 -4.84 5.90 8.00
N LEU A 191 -3.96 5.36 7.17
CA LEU A 191 -2.53 5.62 7.23
C LEU A 191 -2.14 6.50 6.04
N MET A 192 -1.39 7.57 6.30
CA MET A 192 -0.84 8.47 5.30
C MET A 192 0.69 8.52 5.40
N TYR A 193 1.37 8.60 4.27
CA TYR A 193 2.78 8.96 4.17
C TYR A 193 2.91 10.43 3.75
N ILE A 194 3.62 11.21 4.57
CA ILE A 194 3.88 12.63 4.36
C ILE A 194 5.36 12.82 4.05
N GLY A 195 5.66 13.42 2.90
CA GLY A 195 7.03 13.68 2.46
C GLY A 195 7.62 14.90 3.16
N ASN A 196 8.88 14.82 3.59
CA ASN A 196 9.56 15.97 4.22
C ASN A 196 9.92 17.05 3.21
N HIS A 197 10.05 16.71 1.93
CA HIS A 197 10.45 17.64 0.87
C HIS A 197 9.38 18.69 0.54
N ASP A 198 8.09 18.37 0.75
CA ASP A 198 6.98 19.27 0.45
C ASP A 198 5.88 19.33 1.53
N GLY A 199 5.94 18.46 2.53
CA GLY A 199 4.92 18.36 3.58
C GLY A 199 3.59 17.79 3.12
N GLN A 200 3.51 17.21 1.92
CA GLN A 200 2.26 16.71 1.33
C GLN A 200 2.08 15.21 1.52
N VAL A 201 0.84 14.75 1.38
CA VAL A 201 0.51 13.31 1.38
C VAL A 201 0.85 12.71 0.01
N HIS A 202 1.78 11.76 0.00
CA HIS A 202 2.23 11.07 -1.21
C HIS A 202 1.63 9.68 -1.39
N ASP A 203 1.20 9.08 -0.28
CA ASP A 203 0.51 7.80 -0.28
C ASP A 203 -0.49 7.71 0.89
N MET A 204 -1.59 7.00 0.67
CA MET A 204 -2.66 6.82 1.65
C MET A 204 -3.34 5.48 1.46
N VAL A 205 -3.68 4.84 2.59
CA VAL A 205 -4.53 3.64 2.61
C VAL A 205 -5.63 3.79 3.66
N GLU A 206 -6.85 3.43 3.29
CA GLU A 206 -8.00 3.37 4.17
C GLU A 206 -8.42 1.90 4.39
N ILE A 207 -8.53 1.52 5.66
CA ILE A 207 -8.90 0.17 6.09
C ILE A 207 -10.17 0.26 6.92
N PHE A 208 -11.22 -0.44 6.50
CA PHE A 208 -12.51 -0.44 7.16
C PHE A 208 -12.63 -1.58 8.16
N SER A 209 -13.22 -1.29 9.32
CA SER A 209 -13.54 -2.28 10.35
C SER A 209 -14.56 -3.29 9.84
N ALA A 210 -14.51 -4.51 10.38
CA ALA A 210 -15.48 -5.56 10.05
C ALA A 210 -16.94 -5.15 10.37
N SER A 211 -17.16 -4.33 11.41
CA SER A 211 -18.49 -3.85 11.80
C SER A 211 -19.19 -2.98 10.74
N VAL A 212 -18.42 -2.32 9.87
CA VAL A 212 -18.99 -1.55 8.74
C VAL A 212 -19.58 -2.49 7.68
N HIS A 213 -19.05 -3.72 7.56
CA HIS A 213 -19.54 -4.70 6.60
C HIS A 213 -20.88 -5.33 7.01
N ASP A 214 -21.07 -5.62 8.30
CA ASP A 214 -22.32 -6.23 8.82
C ASP A 214 -23.52 -5.28 8.67
N ASN A 215 -23.30 -3.97 8.79
CA ASN A 215 -24.33 -2.97 8.50
C ASN A 215 -24.55 -2.73 6.99
N SER A 216 -23.70 -3.31 6.13
CA SER A 216 -23.79 -3.20 4.67
C SER A 216 -24.41 -4.45 4.00
N THR A 217 -24.93 -5.41 4.76
CA THR A 217 -25.79 -6.48 4.22
C THR A 217 -27.24 -6.01 4.04
N THR A 218 -27.43 -5.03 3.14
CA THR A 218 -28.56 -4.84 2.21
C THR A 218 -28.47 -3.45 1.58
N ASP A 219 -27.40 -3.19 0.84
CA ASP A 219 -27.56 -2.32 -0.33
C ASP A 219 -26.67 -2.87 -1.42
N LYS A 220 -27.28 -3.71 -2.25
CA LYS A 220 -26.74 -3.98 -3.58
C LYS A 220 -26.60 -2.61 -4.23
N LEU A 221 -25.35 -2.18 -4.41
CA LEU A 221 -25.00 -1.06 -5.28
C LEU A 221 -25.28 -1.50 -6.73
N VAL A 222 -26.56 -1.68 -7.05
CA VAL A 222 -27.06 -1.54 -8.41
C VAL A 222 -26.90 -0.06 -8.65
N VAL A 223 -25.83 0.32 -9.36
CA VAL A 223 -25.77 1.63 -10.00
C VAL A 223 -27.05 1.74 -10.81
N ALA A 224 -28.03 2.46 -10.28
CA ALA A 224 -29.25 2.78 -10.97
C ALA A 224 -28.84 3.67 -12.13
N VAL A 225 -28.62 3.06 -13.29
CA VAL A 225 -28.53 3.78 -14.55
C VAL A 225 -29.81 4.60 -14.64
N PRO A 226 -29.73 5.95 -14.65
CA PRO A 226 -30.94 6.76 -14.71
C PRO A 226 -31.73 6.32 -15.94
N LYS A 227 -33.06 6.18 -15.83
CA LYS A 227 -33.94 5.68 -16.90
C LYS A 227 -33.78 6.42 -18.24
N ASN A 228 -33.14 7.58 -18.22
CA ASN A 228 -32.90 8.45 -19.36
C ASN A 228 -31.49 8.33 -19.95
N ALA A 229 -30.60 7.50 -19.38
CA ALA A 229 -29.22 7.32 -19.86
C ALA A 229 -29.18 6.81 -21.32
N TRP A 230 -30.13 5.95 -21.69
CA TRP A 230 -30.29 5.48 -23.06
C TRP A 230 -30.62 6.64 -24.02
N LEU A 231 -31.53 7.53 -23.61
CA LEU A 231 -31.89 8.72 -24.38
C LEU A 231 -30.69 9.67 -24.55
N TYR A 232 -29.88 9.86 -23.51
CA TYR A 232 -28.66 10.68 -23.60
C TYR A 232 -27.61 10.06 -24.53
N MET A 233 -27.46 8.74 -24.52
CA MET A 233 -26.55 8.03 -25.43
C MET A 233 -27.02 8.10 -26.88
N GLU A 234 -28.33 8.00 -27.15
CA GLU A 234 -28.89 8.17 -28.49
C GLU A 234 -28.71 9.61 -28.99
N ILE A 235 -28.96 10.62 -28.14
CA ILE A 235 -28.76 12.03 -28.50
C ILE A 235 -27.27 12.30 -28.78
N ALA A 236 -26.37 11.85 -27.90
CA ALA A 236 -24.93 12.04 -28.08
C ALA A 236 -24.42 11.32 -29.35
N GLY A 237 -24.88 10.10 -29.61
CA GLY A 237 -24.57 9.35 -30.83
C GLY A 237 -25.07 10.06 -32.09
N GLY A 238 -26.31 10.59 -32.07
CA GLY A 238 -26.89 11.35 -33.17
C GLY A 238 -26.12 12.65 -33.48
N VAL A 239 -25.72 13.39 -32.45
CA VAL A 239 -24.91 14.62 -32.60
C VAL A 239 -23.53 14.31 -33.18
N MET A 240 -22.86 13.27 -32.67
CA MET A 240 -21.54 12.86 -33.18
C MET A 240 -21.61 12.40 -34.64
N LEU A 241 -22.66 11.66 -35.02
CA LEU A 241 -22.86 11.23 -36.40
C LEU A 241 -23.12 12.42 -37.34
N ALA A 242 -23.94 13.39 -36.91
CA ALA A 242 -24.21 14.60 -37.69
C ALA A 242 -22.94 15.44 -37.91
N LEU A 243 -22.10 15.59 -36.89
CA LEU A 243 -20.81 16.28 -37.01
C LEU A 243 -19.85 15.57 -37.97
N LEU A 244 -19.78 14.23 -37.91
CA LEU A 244 -18.97 13.42 -38.83
C LEU A 244 -19.47 13.54 -40.27
N LEU A 245 -20.77 13.45 -40.51
CA LEU A 245 -21.34 13.58 -41.85
C LEU A 245 -21.14 15.00 -42.40
N GLY A 246 -21.31 16.03 -41.56
CA GLY A 246 -21.01 17.42 -41.92
C GLY A 246 -19.55 17.64 -42.30
N PHE A 247 -18.62 17.05 -41.54
CA PHE A 247 -17.19 17.10 -41.85
C PHE A 247 -16.87 16.41 -43.19
N VAL A 248 -17.40 15.20 -43.42
CA VAL A 248 -17.15 14.44 -44.66
C VAL A 248 -17.76 15.14 -45.88
N ALA A 249 -18.97 15.71 -45.76
CA ALA A 249 -19.59 16.49 -46.81
C ALA A 249 -18.78 17.77 -47.13
N GLY A 250 -18.39 18.52 -46.11
CA GLY A 250 -17.54 19.71 -46.25
C GLY A 250 -16.20 19.40 -46.91
N PHE A 251 -15.55 18.30 -46.50
CA PHE A 251 -14.29 17.84 -47.09
C PHE A 251 -14.45 17.45 -48.57
N SER A 252 -15.56 16.80 -48.92
CA SER A 252 -15.85 16.39 -50.29
C SER A 252 -16.15 17.58 -51.22
N VAL A 253 -16.85 18.61 -50.73
CA VAL A 253 -17.08 19.86 -51.47
C VAL A 253 -15.78 20.63 -51.67
N ARG A 254 -14.91 20.71 -50.65
CA ARG A 254 -13.60 21.36 -50.76
C ARG A 254 -12.69 20.64 -51.76
N ARG A 255 -12.65 19.31 -51.74
CA ARG A 255 -11.84 18.50 -52.67
C ARG A 255 -12.24 18.71 -54.13
N LYS A 256 -13.51 18.96 -54.43
CA LYS A 256 -13.98 19.25 -55.80
C LYS A 256 -13.60 20.66 -56.29
N ARG A 257 -13.24 21.58 -55.39
CA ARG A 257 -12.94 22.98 -55.73
C ARG A 257 -11.46 23.23 -56.05
N GLU A 258 -10.56 22.34 -55.64
CA GLU A 258 -9.10 22.51 -55.80
C GLU A 258 -8.51 21.85 -57.06
N THR A 259 -9.32 21.29 -57.97
CA THR A 259 -8.83 20.94 -59.33
C THR A 259 -8.79 22.16 -60.23
N ALA A 260 -8.02 23.18 -59.86
CA ALA A 260 -7.66 24.30 -60.73
C ALA A 260 -6.27 24.01 -61.34
N ARG A 261 -6.24 23.87 -62.66
CA ARG A 261 -5.09 23.48 -63.47
C ARG A 261 -4.19 24.70 -63.67
N TRP A 262 -3.03 24.72 -63.03
CA TRP A 262 -2.03 25.78 -63.21
C TRP A 262 -1.29 25.60 -64.53
N THR A 263 -1.35 26.60 -65.41
CA THR A 263 -0.45 26.76 -66.56
C THR A 263 0.74 27.63 -66.16
N PRO A 264 2.00 27.25 -66.44
CA PRO A 264 3.15 28.11 -66.15
C PRO A 264 3.19 29.27 -67.15
N ALA A 265 3.20 30.51 -66.66
CA ALA A 265 3.49 31.69 -67.47
C ALA A 265 4.99 32.01 -67.38
N GLY A 266 5.59 32.30 -68.53
CA GLY A 266 7.03 32.46 -68.73
C GLY A 266 7.64 33.71 -68.11
N ASN A 267 8.97 33.67 -68.05
CA ASN A 267 9.86 34.74 -67.60
C ASN A 267 9.89 35.88 -68.64
N GLU A 268 9.72 37.12 -68.16
CA GLU A 268 10.17 38.42 -68.71
C GLU A 268 10.00 39.38 -67.50
N GLU A 269 10.90 40.29 -67.14
CA GLU A 269 12.12 40.82 -67.75
C GLU A 269 12.91 41.58 -66.66
N SER A 270 14.18 41.84 -66.99
CA SER A 270 15.05 42.90 -66.46
C SER A 270 14.45 44.29 -66.56
#